data_AF-A0A7C2Z3G0-F1
#
_entry.id   AF-A0A7C2Z3G0-F1
#
_cell.length_a   1.000
_cell.length_b   1.000
_cell.length_c   1.000
_cell.angle_alpha   90.00
_cell.angle_beta   90.00
_cell.angle_gamma   90.00
#
_symmetry.space_group_name_H-M   'P 1'
#
loop_
_entity.id
_entity.type
_entity.pdbx_description
1 polymer ?
#
loop_
_entity_poly.entity_id
_entity_poly.type
_entity_poly.pdbx_seq_one_letter_code
_entity_poly.pdbx_strand_id
1 'polypeptide(L)'
;MKISVSISAYSSEPDEEHKDKAMKFLEEFDTRSEGWISFYALGGYRGLMKYAADLLLSRGRKVVMILPLEYEDENIPEDVIKIKAGTTFTNRNIIMVRSGDALLSLGGGLG
;
A
#
# COMPACT_ATOMS: atom_id res chain seq x y z
N MET A 1 -17.44 -1.79 -13.64
CA MET A 1 -16.01 -1.59 -13.91
C MET A 1 -15.27 -1.73 -12.59
N LYS A 2 -14.18 -2.49 -12.53
CA LYS A 2 -13.34 -2.54 -11.33
C LYS A 2 -12.13 -1.62 -11.50
N ILE A 3 -11.66 -1.00 -10.42
CA ILE A 3 -10.52 -0.09 -10.39
C ILE A 3 -9.41 -0.63 -9.48
N SER A 4 -8.20 -0.16 -9.69
CA SER A 4 -7.02 -0.48 -8.88
C SER A 4 -6.59 0.76 -8.11
N VAL A 5 -6.22 0.61 -6.84
CA VAL A 5 -5.91 1.75 -5.97
C VAL A 5 -4.48 1.66 -5.50
N SER A 6 -3.69 2.69 -5.78
CA SER A 6 -2.36 2.84 -5.18
C SER A 6 -2.47 3.54 -3.84
N ILE A 7 -1.65 3.13 -2.88
CA ILE A 7 -1.58 3.72 -1.55
C ILE A 7 -0.16 4.22 -1.32
N SER A 8 -0.02 5.53 -1.10
CA SER A 8 1.19 6.11 -0.52
C SER A 8 0.99 6.26 0.99
N ALA A 9 1.95 5.75 1.76
CA ALA A 9 1.95 5.81 3.20
C ALA A 9 3.39 5.85 3.74
N TYR A 10 3.54 6.39 4.94
CA TYR A 10 4.84 6.58 5.57
C TYR A 10 5.56 5.24 5.86
N SER A 11 6.87 5.18 5.60
CA SER A 11 7.68 3.96 5.77
C SER A 11 8.19 3.74 7.19
N SER A 12 8.12 4.75 8.04
CA SER A 12 8.53 4.67 9.45
C SER A 12 7.32 4.45 10.35
N GLU A 13 7.57 4.08 11.60
CA GLU A 13 6.50 3.92 12.59
C GLU A 13 5.74 5.25 12.76
N PRO A 14 4.43 5.29 12.49
CA PRO A 14 3.61 6.48 12.72
C PRO A 14 3.33 6.66 14.22
N ASP A 15 2.96 7.87 14.64
CA ASP A 15 2.32 8.02 15.95
C ASP A 15 0.94 7.35 15.96
N GLU A 16 0.44 7.04 17.16
CA GLU A 16 -0.82 6.30 17.34
C GLU A 16 -2.03 7.05 16.76
N GLU A 17 -2.05 8.38 16.83
CA GLU A 17 -3.16 9.18 16.32
C GLU A 17 -3.19 9.15 14.79
N HIS A 18 -2.03 9.29 14.14
CA HIS A 18 -1.90 9.18 12.69
C HIS A 18 -2.28 7.78 12.21
N LYS A 19 -1.77 6.73 12.87
CA LYS A 19 -2.10 5.34 12.56
C LYS A 19 -3.61 5.10 12.65
N ASP A 20 -4.24 5.49 13.76
CA ASP A 20 -5.68 5.30 13.99
C ASP A 20 -6.53 5.99 12.91
N LYS A 21 -6.24 7.26 12.60
CA LYS A 21 -6.96 8.00 11.56
C LYS A 21 -6.79 7.38 10.17
N ALA A 22 -5.56 6.99 9.82
CA ALA A 22 -5.26 6.39 8.53
C ALA A 22 -5.96 5.03 8.36
N MET A 23 -5.97 4.19 9.40
CA MET A 23 -6.63 2.88 9.35
C MET A 23 -8.16 3.02 9.31
N LYS A 24 -8.75 3.91 10.11
CA LYS A 24 -10.19 4.21 10.04
C LYS A 24 -10.62 4.70 8.67
N PHE A 25 -9.84 5.59 8.06
CA PHE A 25 -10.10 6.06 6.71
C PHE A 25 -10.03 4.92 5.69
N LEU A 26 -8.96 4.11 5.73
CA LEU A 26 -8.76 3.01 4.79
C LEU A 26 -9.84 1.93 4.94
N GLU A 27 -10.22 1.59 6.17
CA GLU A 27 -11.29 0.64 6.48
C GLU A 27 -12.64 1.11 5.92
N GLU A 28 -13.01 2.37 6.16
CA GLU A 28 -14.27 2.93 5.67
C GLU A 28 -14.26 3.04 4.14
N PHE A 29 -13.14 3.46 3.55
CA PHE A 29 -12.97 3.50 2.10
C PHE A 29 -13.12 2.10 1.48
N ASP A 30 -12.44 1.10 2.01
CA ASP A 30 -12.52 -0.29 1.54
C ASP A 30 -13.94 -0.84 1.64
N THR A 31 -14.61 -0.59 2.78
CA THR A 31 -16.00 -1.02 3.00
C THR A 31 -16.95 -0.40 1.97
N ARG A 32 -16.83 0.90 1.71
CA ARG A 32 -17.70 1.60 0.75
C ARG A 32 -17.40 1.29 -0.71
N SER A 33 -16.17 0.89 -1.01
CA SER A 33 -15.72 0.55 -2.37
C SER A 33 -15.75 -0.95 -2.66
N GLU A 34 -16.36 -1.74 -1.77
CA GLU A 34 -16.46 -3.18 -1.92
C GLU A 34 -17.07 -3.59 -3.26
N GLY A 35 -16.44 -4.57 -3.92
CA GLY A 35 -16.84 -5.05 -5.24
C GLY A 35 -16.33 -4.20 -6.41
N TRP A 36 -15.86 -2.97 -6.16
CA TRP A 36 -15.28 -2.09 -7.19
C TRP A 36 -13.77 -2.21 -7.25
N ILE A 37 -13.10 -2.60 -6.17
CA ILE A 37 -11.64 -2.68 -6.15
C ILE A 37 -11.13 -4.04 -6.66
N SER A 38 -10.20 -4.00 -7.61
CA SER A 38 -9.48 -5.17 -8.13
C SER A 38 -8.31 -5.56 -7.23
N PHE A 39 -7.47 -4.58 -6.88
CA PHE A 39 -6.32 -4.73 -5.98
C PHE A 39 -5.88 -3.38 -5.40
N TYR A 40 -5.10 -3.46 -4.33
CA TYR A 40 -4.40 -2.32 -3.74
C TYR A 40 -2.89 -2.45 -3.98
N ALA A 41 -2.25 -1.38 -4.44
CA ALA A 41 -0.81 -1.32 -4.66
C ALA A 41 -0.13 -0.51 -3.55
N LEU A 42 0.94 -1.04 -2.97
CA LEU A 42 1.76 -0.41 -1.93
C LEU A 42 3.23 -0.40 -2.32
N GLY A 43 3.98 0.53 -1.71
CA GLY A 43 5.42 0.68 -1.87
C GLY A 43 6.26 -0.21 -0.96
N GLY A 44 5.71 -1.29 -0.41
CA GLY A 44 6.43 -2.20 0.47
C GLY A 44 5.76 -2.37 1.82
N TYR A 45 6.49 -2.92 2.79
CA TYR A 45 5.91 -3.49 4.01
C TYR A 45 6.59 -2.97 5.28
N ARG A 46 6.62 -1.64 5.42
CA ARG A 46 7.17 -0.96 6.60
C ARG A 46 6.26 0.14 7.09
N GLY A 47 6.34 0.47 8.38
CA GLY A 47 5.62 1.59 8.97
C GLY A 47 4.11 1.56 8.68
N LEU A 48 3.56 2.69 8.28
CA LEU A 48 2.13 2.80 7.96
C LEU A 48 1.71 1.92 6.77
N MET A 49 2.59 1.65 5.80
CA MET A 49 2.30 0.72 4.70
C MET A 49 2.07 -0.71 5.20
N LYS A 50 2.81 -1.14 6.24
CA LYS A 50 2.63 -2.44 6.86
C LYS A 50 1.23 -2.58 7.44
N TYR A 51 0.80 -1.60 8.24
CA TYR A 51 -0.53 -1.60 8.84
C TYR A 51 -1.65 -1.58 7.78
N ALA A 52 -1.48 -0.78 6.72
CA ALA A 52 -2.42 -0.74 5.60
C ALA A 52 -2.52 -2.10 4.89
N ALA A 53 -1.37 -2.75 4.61
CA ALA A 53 -1.34 -4.07 4.01
C ALA A 53 -2.04 -5.12 4.88
N ASP A 54 -1.72 -5.15 6.18
CA ASP A 54 -2.28 -6.11 7.13
C ASP A 54 -3.81 -5.97 7.24
N LEU A 55 -4.31 -4.73 7.30
CA LEU A 55 -5.75 -4.46 7.30
C LEU A 55 -6.42 -5.01 6.03
N LEU A 56 -5.86 -4.70 4.86
CA LEU A 56 -6.44 -5.11 3.57
C LEU A 56 -6.39 -6.64 3.39
N LEU A 57 -5.27 -7.28 3.76
CA LEU A 57 -5.12 -8.73 3.72
C LEU A 57 -6.11 -9.43 4.65
N SER A 58 -6.29 -8.92 5.89
CA SER A 58 -7.26 -9.48 6.83
C SER A 58 -8.71 -9.43 6.33
N ARG A 59 -8.99 -8.54 5.37
CA ARG A 59 -10.28 -8.35 4.71
C ARG A 59 -10.38 -9.10 3.37
N GLY A 60 -9.43 -9.99 3.08
CA GLY A 60 -9.40 -10.81 1.87
C GLY A 60 -9.15 -10.00 0.59
N ARG A 61 -8.56 -8.80 0.69
CA ARG A 61 -8.25 -7.97 -0.48
C ARG A 61 -6.93 -8.40 -1.10
N LYS A 62 -6.84 -8.25 -2.42
CA LYS A 62 -5.60 -8.48 -3.16
C LYS A 62 -4.66 -7.31 -2.95
N VAL A 63 -3.48 -7.58 -2.41
CA VAL A 63 -2.42 -6.58 -2.19
C VAL A 63 -1.24 -6.89 -3.12
N VAL A 64 -0.79 -5.87 -3.84
CA VAL A 64 0.40 -5.88 -4.68
C VAL A 64 1.44 -4.98 -4.03
N MET A 65 2.64 -5.49 -3.78
CA MET A 65 3.76 -4.69 -3.31
C MET A 65 4.78 -4.54 -4.41
N ILE A 66 4.98 -3.30 -4.83
CA ILE A 66 6.06 -2.95 -5.73
C ILE A 66 7.22 -2.59 -4.82
N LEU A 67 8.27 -3.39 -4.79
CA LEU A 67 9.39 -3.27 -3.86
C LEU A 67 10.56 -2.52 -4.50
N PRO A 68 11.21 -1.60 -3.78
CA PRO A 68 12.41 -0.96 -4.27
C PRO A 68 13.59 -1.95 -4.16
N LEU A 69 14.64 -1.75 -4.96
CA LEU A 69 15.81 -2.64 -5.05
C LEU A 69 16.37 -3.02 -3.66
N GLU A 70 16.38 -2.07 -2.74
CA GLU A 70 16.90 -2.19 -1.39
C GLU A 70 16.11 -3.16 -0.50
N TYR A 71 14.82 -3.41 -0.81
CA TYR A 71 13.91 -4.21 0.02
C TYR A 71 13.21 -5.33 -0.77
N GLU A 72 13.76 -5.77 -1.90
CA GLU A 72 13.17 -6.84 -2.71
C GLU A 72 13.13 -8.21 -2.00
N ASP A 73 14.00 -8.40 -1.02
CA ASP A 73 14.13 -9.64 -0.23
C ASP A 73 13.57 -9.50 1.19
N GLU A 74 12.79 -8.44 1.45
CA GLU A 74 12.10 -8.27 2.72
C GLU A 74 11.09 -9.40 2.97
N ASN A 75 11.00 -9.85 4.22
CA ASN A 75 10.02 -10.85 4.61
C ASN A 75 8.63 -10.21 4.67
N ILE A 76 7.79 -10.54 3.70
CA ILE A 76 6.43 -10.03 3.57
C ILE A 76 5.44 -11.20 3.45
N PRO A 77 4.17 -11.03 3.84
CA PRO A 77 3.19 -12.11 3.84
C PRO A 77 3.08 -12.80 2.46
N GLU A 78 2.93 -14.12 2.46
CA GLU A 78 2.87 -14.92 1.22
C GLU A 78 1.66 -14.58 0.34
N ASP A 79 0.59 -14.07 0.95
CA ASP A 79 -0.64 -13.65 0.27
C ASP A 79 -0.48 -12.35 -0.54
N VAL A 80 0.68 -11.69 -0.45
CA VAL A 80 1.02 -10.49 -1.21
C VAL A 80 1.67 -10.86 -2.55
N ILE A 81 1.21 -10.22 -3.62
CA ILE A 81 1.88 -10.28 -4.92
C ILE A 81 3.10 -9.34 -4.90
N LYS A 82 4.30 -9.92 -5.00
CA LYS A 82 5.58 -9.20 -4.93
C LYS A 82 6.07 -8.81 -6.32
N ILE A 83 6.35 -7.52 -6.53
CA ILE A 83 6.99 -7.01 -7.73
C ILE A 83 8.35 -6.44 -7.34
N LYS A 84 9.41 -7.14 -7.75
CA LYS A 84 10.80 -6.65 -7.68
C LYS A 84 10.99 -5.58 -8.75
N ALA A 85 11.04 -4.30 -8.36
CA ALA A 85 11.03 -3.21 -9.32
C ALA A 85 12.38 -2.99 -10.03
N GLY A 86 13.48 -3.53 -9.50
CA GLY A 86 14.82 -3.35 -10.05
C GLY A 86 15.30 -1.89 -10.02
N THR A 87 14.70 -1.05 -9.17
CA THR A 87 15.00 0.38 -9.08
C THR A 87 14.84 0.91 -7.67
N THR A 88 15.49 2.03 -7.38
CA THR A 88 15.46 2.72 -6.08
C THR A 88 14.09 3.34 -5.76
N PHE A 89 13.92 3.73 -4.50
CA PHE A 89 12.68 4.28 -3.92
C PHE A 89 11.90 5.26 -4.82
N THR A 90 12.55 6.33 -5.30
CA THR A 90 11.87 7.40 -6.06
C THR A 90 11.31 6.89 -7.38
N ASN A 91 12.11 6.15 -8.14
CA ASN A 91 11.69 5.60 -9.43
C ASN A 91 10.60 4.55 -9.26
N ARG A 92 10.68 3.75 -8.18
CA ARG A 92 9.66 2.76 -7.86
C ARG A 92 8.30 3.45 -7.66
N ASN A 93 8.24 4.59 -6.97
CA ASN A 93 6.98 5.29 -6.75
C ASN A 93 6.25 5.66 -8.05
N ILE A 94 6.98 5.93 -9.15
CA ILE A 94 6.38 6.16 -10.47
C ILE A 94 5.63 4.90 -10.93
N ILE A 95 6.24 3.73 -10.82
CA ILE A 95 5.64 2.44 -11.20
C ILE A 95 4.38 2.20 -10.35
N MET A 96 4.47 2.46 -9.04
CA MET A 96 3.34 2.28 -8.11
C MET A 96 2.17 3.19 -8.48
N VAL A 97 2.38 4.51 -8.53
CA VAL A 97 1.31 5.46 -8.86
C VAL A 97 0.70 5.18 -10.22
N ARG A 98 1.49 4.68 -11.18
CA ARG A 98 1.00 4.33 -12.52
C ARG A 98 0.29 2.99 -12.62
N SER A 99 0.35 2.16 -11.57
CA SER A 99 -0.36 0.87 -11.49
C SER A 99 -1.79 1.00 -10.96
N GLY A 100 -2.16 2.14 -10.38
CA GLY A 100 -3.52 2.43 -9.92
C GLY A 100 -4.30 3.37 -10.85
N ASP A 101 -5.62 3.22 -10.85
CA ASP A 101 -6.58 4.17 -11.40
C ASP A 101 -6.80 5.36 -10.45
N ALA A 102 -6.56 5.17 -9.16
CA ALA A 102 -6.60 6.20 -8.12
C ALA A 102 -5.41 6.08 -7.15
N LEU A 103 -5.05 7.18 -6.49
CA LEU A 103 -4.01 7.25 -5.47
C LEU A 103 -4.63 7.73 -4.15
N LEU A 104 -4.49 6.94 -3.09
CA LEU A 104 -4.75 7.35 -1.72
C LEU A 104 -3.44 7.72 -1.06
N SER A 105 -3.36 8.93 -0.52
CA SER A 105 -2.26 9.33 0.37
C SER A 105 -2.76 9.27 1.80
N LEU A 106 -2.20 8.36 2.60
CA LEU A 106 -2.52 8.23 4.02
C LEU A 106 -1.61 9.12 4.89
N GLY A 107 -0.89 10.07 4.26
CA GLY A 107 0.13 10.90 4.89
C GLY A 107 1.51 10.26 4.89
N GLY A 108 2.51 11.04 5.30
CA GLY A 108 3.92 10.65 5.29
C GLY A 108 4.83 11.81 4.88
N GLY A 109 6.15 11.59 5.01
CA GLY A 109 7.20 12.56 4.69
C GLY A 109 7.39 12.82 3.19
N LEU A 110 8.62 13.13 2.78
CA LEU A 110 8.98 13.67 1.45
C LEU A 110 8.84 12.70 0.25
N GLY A 111 8.34 11.47 0.45
CA GLY A 111 8.42 10.35 -0.50
C GLY A 111 7.33 10.30 -1.57
#